data_AF-A0A536AM76-F1
#
_entry.id   AF-A0A536AM76-F1
#
_cell.length_a   1.000
_cell.length_b   1.000
_cell.length_c   1.000
_cell.angle_alpha   90.00
_cell.angle_beta   90.00
_cell.angle_gamma   90.00
#
_symmetry.space_group_name_H-M   'P 1'
#
loop_
_entity.id
_entity.type
_entity.pdbx_description
1 polymer ?
#
loop_
_entity_poly.entity_id
_entity_poly.type
_entity_poly.pdbx_seq_one_letter_code
_entity_poly.pdbx_strand_id
1 'polypeptide(L)'
;MTDAKVVLAGGRPGAAVILAEFALVNAADAVLANAGWRVRGVTGAHEARFDFPSLPAVFRQNQPLINQARASRNEEAYGVTHPISPSQAKAIVDFAELATDEVSKLF
;
A
#
# COMPACT_ATOMS: atom_id res chain seq x y z
N MET A 1 6.63 9.72 -11.55
CA MET A 1 7.34 9.44 -10.28
C MET A 1 6.33 9.65 -9.19
N THR A 2 5.96 8.60 -8.45
CA THR A 2 4.94 8.72 -7.38
C THR A 2 5.44 9.58 -6.22
N ASP A 3 4.53 10.21 -5.48
CA ASP A 3 4.87 11.02 -4.29
C ASP A 3 5.73 10.23 -3.29
N ALA A 4 5.48 8.93 -3.15
CA ALA A 4 6.25 8.04 -2.30
C ALA A 4 7.73 7.92 -2.72
N LYS A 5 8.04 7.86 -4.03
CA LYS A 5 9.43 7.85 -4.52
C LYS A 5 10.15 9.17 -4.27
N VAL A 6 9.46 10.29 -4.45
CA VAL A 6 10.03 11.63 -4.18
C VAL A 6 10.37 11.76 -2.69
N VAL A 7 9.46 11.34 -1.81
CA VAL A 7 9.66 11.39 -0.36
C VAL A 7 10.78 10.44 0.09
N LEU A 8 10.89 9.25 -0.51
CA LEU A 8 12.00 8.33 -0.23
C LEU A 8 13.35 8.93 -0.66
N ALA A 9 13.42 9.53 -1.85
CA ALA A 9 14.63 10.19 -2.34
C ALA A 9 15.05 11.38 -1.46
N GLY A 10 14.09 12.03 -0.80
CA GLY A 10 14.32 13.08 0.20
C GLY A 10 14.76 12.56 1.58
N GLY A 11 15.05 11.27 1.74
CA GLY A 11 15.56 10.70 2.99
C GLY A 11 14.50 10.48 4.07
N ARG A 12 13.22 10.34 3.68
CA ARG A 12 12.09 10.18 4.62
C ARG A 12 11.40 8.81 4.44
N PRO A 13 12.04 7.70 4.86
CA PRO A 13 11.52 6.35 4.62
C PRO A 13 10.16 6.08 5.29
N GLY A 14 9.94 6.60 6.51
CA GLY A 14 8.66 6.50 7.23
C GLY A 14 7.49 7.08 6.43
N ALA A 15 7.63 8.34 6.04
CA ALA A 15 6.63 9.04 5.23
C ALA A 15 6.43 8.38 3.85
N ALA A 16 7.50 7.85 3.23
CA ALA A 16 7.38 7.13 1.96
C ALA A 16 6.54 5.86 2.08
N VAL A 17 6.70 5.09 3.17
CA VAL A 17 5.90 3.89 3.42
C VAL A 17 4.43 4.23 3.66
N ILE A 18 4.12 5.30 4.39
CA ILE A 18 2.74 5.76 4.57
C ILE A 18 2.07 6.04 3.21
N LEU A 19 2.76 6.79 2.34
CA LEU A 19 2.23 7.12 1.02
C LEU A 19 2.06 5.89 0.13
N ALA A 20 3.03 4.96 0.17
CA ALA A 20 2.94 3.70 -0.55
C ALA A 20 1.77 2.83 -0.06
N GLU A 21 1.52 2.78 1.25
CA GLU A 21 0.38 2.06 1.83
C GLU A 21 -0.95 2.64 1.36
N PHE A 22 -1.11 3.98 1.37
CA PHE A 22 -2.31 4.61 0.84
C PHE A 22 -2.51 4.36 -0.65
N ALA A 23 -1.43 4.34 -1.45
CA ALA A 23 -1.52 4.01 -2.88
C ALA A 23 -2.06 2.59 -3.09
N LEU A 24 -1.58 1.61 -2.30
CA LEU A 24 -2.07 0.23 -2.35
C LEU A 24 -3.56 0.13 -1.98
N VAL A 25 -3.98 0.82 -0.91
CA VAL A 25 -5.37 0.83 -0.46
C VAL A 25 -6.29 1.45 -1.51
N ASN A 26 -5.89 2.60 -2.08
CA ASN A 26 -6.67 3.29 -3.10
C ASN A 26 -6.77 2.46 -4.39
N ALA A 27 -5.69 1.81 -4.80
CA ALA A 27 -5.69 0.91 -5.94
C ALA A 27 -6.65 -0.27 -5.72
N ALA A 28 -6.64 -0.87 -4.53
CA ALA A 28 -7.59 -1.92 -4.19
C ALA A 28 -9.04 -1.39 -4.21
N ASP A 29 -9.29 -0.22 -3.59
CA ASP A 29 -10.61 0.40 -3.57
C ASP A 29 -11.14 0.71 -4.99
N ALA A 30 -10.28 1.08 -5.93
CA ALA A 30 -10.68 1.28 -7.33
C ALA A 30 -11.19 -0.03 -7.96
N VAL A 31 -10.52 -1.16 -7.71
CA VAL A 31 -10.96 -2.47 -8.19
C VAL A 31 -12.28 -2.90 -7.54
N LEU A 32 -12.44 -2.70 -6.23
CA LEU A 32 -13.69 -2.98 -5.53
C LEU A 32 -14.84 -2.13 -6.09
N ALA A 33 -14.60 -0.83 -6.27
CA ALA A 33 -15.60 0.11 -6.79
C ALA A 33 -16.04 -0.25 -8.21
N ASN A 34 -15.12 -0.62 -9.09
CA ASN A 34 -15.46 -1.07 -10.44
C ASN A 34 -16.33 -2.34 -10.43
N ALA A 35 -16.12 -3.23 -9.46
CA ALA A 35 -16.96 -4.41 -9.28
C ALA A 35 -18.30 -4.12 -8.57
N GLY A 36 -18.63 -2.85 -8.29
CA GLY A 36 -19.87 -2.44 -7.62
C GLY A 36 -19.84 -2.57 -6.10
N TRP A 37 -18.67 -2.85 -5.51
CA TRP A 37 -18.50 -2.99 -4.06
C TRP A 37 -18.00 -1.69 -3.43
N ARG A 38 -18.42 -1.39 -2.19
CA ARG A 38 -17.91 -0.26 -1.42
C ARG A 38 -17.76 -0.63 0.04
N VAL A 39 -16.54 -0.55 0.56
CA VAL A 39 -16.27 -0.74 1.99
C VAL A 39 -16.72 0.52 2.76
N ARG A 40 -17.58 0.37 3.78
CA ARG A 40 -18.03 1.45 4.67
C ARG A 40 -17.71 1.08 6.13
N GLY A 41 -17.04 1.96 6.89
CA GLY A 41 -16.88 1.83 8.36
C GLY A 41 -15.47 1.44 8.87
N VAL A 42 -15.30 1.52 10.21
CA VAL A 42 -14.02 1.74 10.94
C VAL A 42 -13.31 0.46 11.47
N THR A 43 -13.75 -0.78 11.16
CA THR A 43 -13.12 -1.98 11.76
C THR A 43 -12.99 -3.14 10.77
N GLY A 44 -11.78 -3.71 10.63
CA GLY A 44 -11.39 -4.70 9.60
C GLY A 44 -10.66 -4.09 8.38
N ALA A 45 -10.10 -2.89 8.56
CA ALA A 45 -10.30 -1.77 7.66
C ALA A 45 -9.28 -1.54 6.54
N HIS A 46 -8.34 -2.44 6.22
CA HIS A 46 -7.54 -2.41 4.97
C HIS A 46 -7.24 -3.84 4.46
N GLU A 47 -7.10 -4.82 5.36
CA GLU A 47 -6.92 -6.25 5.03
C GLU A 47 -8.00 -6.78 4.11
N ALA A 48 -9.27 -6.54 4.46
CA ALA A 48 -10.41 -7.04 3.69
C ALA A 48 -10.42 -6.56 2.23
N ARG A 49 -9.75 -5.44 1.92
CA ARG A 49 -9.59 -4.98 0.52
C ARG A 49 -8.62 -5.86 -0.24
N PHE A 50 -7.51 -6.24 0.37
CA PHE A 50 -6.44 -7.04 -0.24
C PHE A 50 -6.82 -8.51 -0.47
N ASP A 51 -7.86 -8.99 0.22
CA ASP A 51 -8.43 -10.31 0.00
C ASP A 51 -9.45 -10.37 -1.16
N PHE A 52 -9.72 -9.24 -1.83
CA PHE A 52 -10.72 -9.21 -2.88
C PHE A 52 -10.31 -10.05 -4.11
N PRO A 53 -11.11 -11.04 -4.55
CA PRO A 53 -10.68 -12.02 -5.56
C PRO A 53 -10.29 -11.45 -6.92
N SER A 54 -10.84 -10.29 -7.29
CA SER A 54 -10.59 -9.67 -8.60
C SER A 54 -9.37 -8.74 -8.61
N LEU A 55 -8.63 -8.64 -7.50
CA LEU A 55 -7.39 -7.88 -7.50
C LEU A 55 -6.34 -8.52 -8.43
N PRO A 56 -5.48 -7.69 -9.06
CA PRO A 56 -4.31 -8.18 -9.78
C PRO A 56 -3.50 -9.18 -8.95
N ALA A 57 -2.95 -10.19 -9.62
CA ALA A 57 -2.21 -11.28 -8.97
C ALA A 57 -1.05 -10.77 -8.09
N VAL A 58 -0.47 -9.61 -8.44
CA VAL A 58 0.61 -8.96 -7.68
C VAL A 58 0.24 -8.65 -6.24
N PHE A 59 -1.04 -8.39 -5.91
CA PHE A 59 -1.46 -8.18 -4.52
C PHE A 59 -1.32 -9.48 -3.70
N ARG A 60 -1.85 -10.59 -4.22
CA ARG A 60 -1.77 -11.91 -3.55
C ARG A 60 -0.34 -12.44 -3.47
N GLN A 61 0.46 -12.23 -4.52
CA GLN A 61 1.86 -12.69 -4.56
C GLN A 61 2.77 -11.92 -3.58
N ASN A 62 2.40 -10.69 -3.23
CA ASN A 62 3.19 -9.80 -2.37
C ASN A 62 2.51 -9.53 -1.02
N GLN A 63 1.69 -10.46 -0.54
CA GLN A 63 1.05 -10.37 0.78
C GLN A 63 2.02 -10.03 1.93
N PRO A 64 3.26 -10.56 1.98
CA PRO A 64 4.22 -10.16 3.00
C PRO A 64 4.57 -8.66 2.97
N LEU A 65 4.69 -8.06 1.78
CA LEU A 65 4.99 -6.64 1.63
C LEU A 65 3.78 -5.76 2.00
N ILE A 66 2.56 -6.21 1.71
CA ILE A 66 1.33 -5.55 2.17
C ILE A 66 1.27 -5.53 3.70
N ASN A 67 1.52 -6.68 4.33
CA ASN A 67 1.52 -6.79 5.79
C ASN A 67 2.61 -5.89 6.41
N GLN A 68 3.79 -5.85 5.80
CA GLN A 68 4.89 -4.99 6.24
C GLN A 68 4.55 -3.50 6.10
N ALA A 69 4.00 -3.07 4.95
CA ALA A 69 3.58 -1.69 4.73
C ALA A 69 2.57 -1.22 5.79
N ARG A 70 1.62 -2.09 6.13
CA ARG A 70 0.60 -1.81 7.15
C ARG A 70 1.16 -1.74 8.57
N ALA A 71 2.01 -2.70 8.94
CA ALA A 71 2.68 -2.70 10.24
C ALA A 71 3.51 -1.42 10.41
N SER A 72 4.35 -1.12 9.42
CA SER A 72 5.19 0.08 9.39
C SER A 72 4.39 1.39 9.43
N ARG A 73 3.27 1.48 8.69
CA ARG A 73 2.39 2.65 8.74
C ARG A 73 1.74 2.82 10.12
N ASN A 74 1.33 1.74 10.77
CA ASN A 74 0.77 1.80 12.12
C ASN A 74 1.85 2.21 13.15
N GLU A 75 3.05 1.66 13.07
CA GLU A 75 4.18 2.04 13.92
C GLU A 75 4.50 3.54 13.81
N GLU A 76 4.60 4.06 12.58
CA GLU A 76 4.83 5.49 12.33
C GLU A 76 3.66 6.36 12.82
N ALA A 77 2.42 5.92 12.63
CA ALA A 77 1.23 6.66 13.06
C ALA A 77 1.04 6.71 14.59
N TYR A 78 1.45 5.64 15.30
CA TYR A 78 1.34 5.54 16.75
C TYR A 78 2.63 5.89 17.50
N GLY A 79 3.69 6.29 16.79
CA GLY A 79 4.95 6.74 17.38
C GLY A 79 5.77 5.62 18.03
N VAL A 80 5.61 4.37 17.60
CA VAL A 80 6.40 3.22 18.07
C VAL A 80 7.66 3.14 17.21
N THR A 81 8.78 3.62 17.74
CA THR A 81 9.97 3.92 16.95
C THR A 81 10.86 2.70 16.68
N HIS A 82 10.48 1.87 15.71
CA HIS A 82 11.46 1.09 14.95
C HIS A 82 11.78 1.84 13.66
N PRO A 83 13.00 2.37 13.47
CA PRO A 83 13.35 3.10 12.27
C PRO A 83 13.17 2.22 11.03
N ILE A 84 12.31 2.65 10.12
CA ILE A 84 12.17 2.00 8.82
C ILE A 84 13.44 2.22 8.01
N SER A 85 14.12 1.14 7.65
CA SER A 85 15.32 1.23 6.82
C SER A 85 15.00 1.73 5.40
N PRO A 86 15.91 2.47 4.74
CA PRO A 86 15.71 2.91 3.36
C PRO A 86 15.46 1.76 2.36
N SER A 87 16.09 0.60 2.56
CA SER A 87 15.90 -0.58 1.71
C SER A 87 14.50 -1.19 1.87
N GLN A 88 14.00 -1.27 3.11
CA GLN A 88 12.63 -1.69 3.40
C GLN A 88 11.61 -0.73 2.77
N ALA A 89 11.80 0.57 2.97
CA ALA A 89 10.92 1.57 2.36
C ALA A 89 10.94 1.48 0.83
N LYS A 90 12.11 1.28 0.23
CA LYS A 90 12.24 1.10 -1.23
C LYS A 90 11.46 -0.11 -1.73
N ALA A 91 11.56 -1.26 -1.07
CA ALA A 91 10.84 -2.47 -1.49
C ALA A 91 9.32 -2.26 -1.48
N ILE A 92 8.80 -1.59 -0.45
CA ILE A 92 7.36 -1.27 -0.34
C ILE A 92 6.94 -0.25 -1.40
N VAL A 93 7.75 0.78 -1.65
CA VAL A 93 7.46 1.81 -2.67
C VAL A 93 7.48 1.22 -4.08
N ASP A 94 8.48 0.41 -4.42
CA ASP A 94 8.56 -0.25 -5.72
C ASP A 94 7.36 -1.20 -5.94
N PHE A 95 6.95 -1.93 -4.90
CA PHE A 95 5.77 -2.77 -4.95
C PHE A 95 4.48 -1.96 -5.12
N ALA A 96 4.32 -0.85 -4.40
CA ALA A 96 3.14 0.01 -4.53
C ALA A 96 2.99 0.54 -5.96
N GLU A 97 4.09 0.93 -6.61
CA GLU A 97 4.05 1.34 -8.02
C GLU A 97 3.66 0.19 -8.96
N LEU A 98 4.28 -0.98 -8.80
CA LEU A 98 3.90 -2.15 -9.58
C LEU A 98 2.41 -2.46 -9.44
N ALA A 99 1.89 -2.43 -8.22
CA ALA A 99 0.49 -2.72 -7.93
C ALA A 99 -0.45 -1.66 -8.55
N THR A 100 -0.11 -0.37 -8.46
CA THR A 100 -0.91 0.70 -9.09
C THR A 100 -0.89 0.61 -10.61
N ASP A 101 0.26 0.28 -11.20
CA ASP A 101 0.39 0.11 -12.65
C ASP A 101 -0.45 -1.07 -13.14
N GLU A 102 -0.46 -2.19 -12.43
CA GLU A 102 -1.32 -3.33 -12.75
C GLU A 102 -2.81 -2.98 -12.65
N VAL A 103 -3.23 -2.21 -11.63
CA VAL A 103 -4.62 -1.75 -11.52
C VAL A 103 -4.99 -0.79 -12.64
N SER A 104 -4.09 0.12 -13.04
CA SER A 104 -4.37 1.05 -14.14
C SER A 104 -4.59 0.36 -15.49
N LYS A 105 -4.11 -0.87 -15.68
CA LYS A 105 -4.35 -1.65 -16.89
C LYS A 105 -5.76 -2.26 -16.95
N LEU A 106 -6.52 -2.21 -15.86
CA LEU A 106 -7.88 -2.73 -15.77
C LEU A 106 -8.95 -1.74 -16.26
N PHE A 107 -8.60 -0.45 -16.43
CA PHE A 107 -9.52 0.63 -16.79
C PHE A 107 -9.00 1.48 -17.96
#